data_AF-A0A0R2JU50-F1
#
_entry.id   AF-A0A0R2JU50-F1
#
_cell.length_a   1.000
_cell.length_b   1.000
_cell.length_c   1.000
_cell.angle_alpha   90.00
_cell.angle_beta   90.00
_cell.angle_gamma   90.00
#
_symmetry.space_group_name_H-M   'P 1'
#
loop_
_entity.id
_entity.type
_entity.pdbx_description
1 polymer ?
#
loop_
_entity_poly.entity_id
_entity_poly.type
_entity_poly.pdbx_seq_one_letter_code
_entity_poly.pdbx_strand_id
1 'polypeptide(L)' 'MGNKLDILRDYQVAEAEAMELDNVCHQIDDSKLASEFLKVYDEKRKSVQNECRNLQTILEAIEAAED' A
#
# COMPACT_ATOMS: atom_id res chain seq x y z
N MET A 1 20.81 34.42 -2.57
CA MET A 1 19.66 34.15 -3.46
C MET A 1 19.85 32.89 -4.32
N GLY A 2 20.76 31.96 -3.96
CA GLY A 2 20.89 30.64 -4.62
C GLY A 2 19.82 29.64 -4.17
N ASN A 3 19.52 29.62 -2.87
CA ASN A 3 18.61 28.66 -2.25
C ASN A 3 17.23 28.50 -2.94
N LYS A 4 16.62 29.58 -3.45
CA LYS A 4 15.30 29.51 -4.09
C LYS A 4 15.33 28.86 -5.48
N LEU A 5 16.38 29.10 -6.27
CA LEU A 5 16.52 28.53 -7.61
C LEU A 5 16.93 27.06 -7.52
N ASP A 6 17.76 26.72 -6.52
CA ASP A 6 18.15 25.34 -6.23
C ASP A 6 16.93 24.50 -5.84
N ILE A 7 16.09 25.00 -4.91
CA ILE A 7 14.83 24.33 -4.53
C ILE A 7 13.88 24.17 -5.71
N LEU A 8 13.77 25.15 -6.60
CA LEU A 8 12.89 25.07 -7.77
C LEU A 8 13.37 23.98 -8.74
N ARG A 9 14.69 23.86 -8.92
CA ARG A 9 15.29 22.83 -9.75
C ARG A 9 15.08 21.44 -9.15
N ASP A 10 15.28 21.29 -7.86
CA ASP A 10 15.06 20.02 -7.16
C ASP A 10 13.59 19.58 -7.25
N TYR A 11 12.65 20.54 -7.13
CA TYR A 11 11.22 20.28 -7.33
C TYR A 11 10.92 19.78 -8.76
N GLN A 12 11.47 20.43 -9.79
CA GLN A 12 11.23 20.04 -11.19
C GLN A 12 11.82 18.66 -11.52
N VAL A 13 12.97 18.32 -10.93
CA VAL A 13 13.57 16.98 -11.06
C VAL A 13 12.69 15.93 -10.40
N ALA A 14 12.22 16.19 -9.17
CA ALA A 14 11.31 15.28 -8.47
C ALA A 14 9.97 15.10 -9.18
N GLU A 15 9.44 16.15 -9.81
CA GLU A 15 8.20 16.09 -10.60
C GLU A 15 8.36 15.22 -11.86
N ALA A 16 9.52 15.32 -12.54
CA ALA A 16 9.83 14.49 -13.69
C ALA A 16 10.01 13.01 -13.30
N GLU A 17 10.71 12.73 -12.21
CA GLU A 17 10.87 11.36 -11.67
C GLU A 17 9.52 10.76 -11.25
N ALA A 18 8.65 11.55 -10.61
CA ALA A 18 7.33 11.10 -10.23
C ALA A 18 6.48 10.73 -11.46
N MET A 19 6.56 11.52 -12.54
CA MET A 19 5.83 11.24 -13.79
C MET A 19 6.35 9.98 -14.49
N GLU A 20 7.66 9.74 -14.48
CA GLU A 20 8.26 8.52 -15.04
C GLU A 20 7.81 7.28 -14.25
N LEU A 21 7.82 7.35 -12.92
CA LEU A 21 7.33 6.28 -12.06
C LEU A 21 5.85 6.01 -12.25
N ASP A 22 5.02 7.03 -12.41
CA ASP A 22 3.59 6.88 -12.66
C ASP A 22 3.31 6.17 -14.01
N ASN A 23 4.10 6.50 -15.05
CA ASN A 23 4.03 5.81 -16.34
C ASN A 23 4.47 4.34 -16.23
N VAL A 24 5.54 4.05 -15.47
CA VAL A 24 5.96 2.66 -15.20
C VAL A 24 4.87 1.89 -14.43
N CYS A 25 4.25 2.52 -13.44
CA CYS A 25 3.14 1.91 -12.70
C CYS A 25 1.93 1.62 -13.61
N HIS A 26 1.55 2.56 -14.49
CA HIS A 26 0.48 2.33 -15.47
C HIS A 26 0.83 1.20 -16.44
N GLN A 27 2.08 1.10 -16.90
CA GLN A 27 2.54 0.02 -17.78
C GLN A 27 2.58 -1.35 -17.07
N ILE A 28 2.79 -1.37 -15.75
CA ILE A 28 2.72 -2.59 -14.93
C ILE A 28 1.27 -3.01 -14.70
N ASP A 29 0.35 -2.07 -14.50
CA ASP A 29 -1.08 -2.36 -14.33
C ASP A 29 -1.68 -3.00 -15.59
N ASP A 30 -1.18 -2.63 -16.78
CA ASP A 30 -1.56 -3.20 -18.08
C ASP A 30 -0.90 -4.58 -18.38
N SER A 31 0.00 -5.05 -17.52
CA SER A 31 0.78 -6.27 -17.70
C SER A 31 0.29 -7.38 -16.76
N LYS A 32 0.00 -8.57 -17.31
CA LYS A 32 -0.48 -9.79 -16.61
C LYS A 32 0.22 -10.13 -15.28
N LEU A 33 1.42 -9.63 -15.02
CA LEU A 33 2.18 -9.75 -13.77
C LEU A 33 1.42 -9.16 -12.56
N ALA A 34 0.65 -8.08 -12.75
CA ALA A 34 -0.17 -7.46 -11.71
C ALA A 34 -1.25 -8.43 -11.16
N SER A 35 -1.79 -9.33 -11.98
CA SER A 35 -2.86 -10.24 -11.58
C SER A 35 -2.41 -11.35 -10.61
N GLU A 36 -1.17 -11.84 -10.75
CA GLU A 36 -0.61 -12.86 -9.84
C GLU A 36 -0.20 -12.22 -8.50
N PHE A 37 0.41 -11.03 -8.52
CA PHE A 37 0.67 -10.28 -7.30
C PHE A 37 -0.63 -9.90 -6.57
N LEU A 38 -1.67 -9.47 -7.30
CA LEU A 38 -2.99 -9.18 -6.72
C LEU A 38 -3.59 -10.41 -6.02
N LYS A 39 -3.43 -11.62 -6.57
CA LYS A 39 -3.87 -12.85 -5.89
C LYS A 39 -3.13 -13.10 -4.59
N VAL A 40 -1.80 -13.00 -4.59
CA VAL A 40 -0.99 -13.22 -3.39
C VAL A 40 -1.32 -12.18 -2.31
N TYR A 41 -1.51 -10.91 -2.70
CA TYR A 41 -1.93 -9.86 -1.79
C TYR A 41 -3.36 -10.06 -1.28
N ASP A 42 -4.30 -10.54 -2.10
CA ASP A 42 -5.67 -10.81 -1.68
C ASP A 42 -5.76 -12.03 -0.75
N GLU A 43 -4.96 -13.08 -0.97
CA GLU A 43 -4.83 -14.22 -0.06
C GLU A 43 -4.25 -13.79 1.29
N LYS A 44 -3.20 -12.95 1.27
CA LYS A 44 -2.61 -12.39 2.50
C LYS A 44 -3.62 -11.51 3.25
N ARG A 45 -4.40 -10.70 2.54
CA ARG A 45 -5.49 -9.89 3.12
C ARG A 45 -6.53 -10.76 3.82
N LYS A 46 -6.98 -11.84 3.17
CA LYS A 46 -7.96 -12.78 3.75
C LYS A 46 -7.44 -13.47 5.00
N SER A 47 -6.16 -13.87 5.01
CA SER A 47 -5.54 -14.48 6.19
C SER A 47 -5.56 -13.54 7.39
N VAL A 48 -5.13 -12.28 7.19
CA VAL A 48 -5.12 -11.27 8.26
C VAL A 48 -6.54 -10.98 8.76
N GLN A 49 -7.53 -10.89 7.87
CA GLN A 49 -8.93 -10.70 8.29
C GLN A 49 -9.47 -11.84 9.15
N ASN A 50 -9.10 -13.10 8.84
CA ASN A 50 -9.49 -14.24 9.65
C ASN A 50 -8.82 -14.21 11.03
N GLU A 51 -7.55 -13.83 11.10
CA GLU A 51 -6.83 -13.68 12.37
C GLU A 51 -7.45 -12.58 13.23
N CYS A 52 -7.78 -11.42 12.65
CA CYS A 52 -8.51 -10.36 13.34
C CYS A 52 -9.86 -10.85 13.89
N ARG A 53 -10.65 -11.59 13.10
CA ARG A 53 -11.93 -12.15 13.56
C ARG A 53 -11.75 -13.13 14.72
N ASN A 54 -10.76 -14.02 14.63
CA ASN A 54 -10.48 -14.96 15.70
C ASN A 54 -10.10 -14.24 17.00
N LEU A 55 -9.24 -13.22 16.90
CA LEU A 55 -8.86 -12.39 18.05
C LEU A 55 -10.07 -11.65 18.64
N GLN A 56 -10.95 -11.14 17.79
CA GLN A 56 -12.19 -10.50 18.23
C GLN A 56 -13.11 -11.48 18.96
N THR A 57 -13.30 -12.70 18.45
CA THR A 57 -14.07 -13.74 19.15
C THR A 57 -13.47 -14.08 20.52
N ILE A 58 -12.14 -14.12 20.63
CA ILE A 58 -11.47 -14.38 21.91
C ILE A 58 -11.72 -13.23 22.89
N LEU A 59 -11.63 -11.98 22.44
CA LEU A 59 -11.91 -10.81 23.26
C LEU A 59 -13.36 -10.80 23.75
N GLU A 60 -14.32 -11.05 22.87
CA GLU A 60 -15.74 -11.15 23.22
C GLU A 60 -16.00 -12.28 24.24
N ALA A 61 -15.30 -13.41 24.11
CA ALA A 61 -15.39 -14.51 25.07
C ALA A 61 -14.77 -14.19 26.43
N ILE A 62 -13.73 -13.35 26.48
CA ILE A 62 -13.12 -12.86 27.73
C ILE A 62 -14.06 -11.87 28.40
N GLU A 63 -14.60 -10.88 27.68
CA GLU A 63 -15.58 -9.92 28.23
C GLU A 63 -16.80 -10.66 28.80
N ALA A 64 -17.34 -11.65 28.09
CA ALA A 64 -18.47 -12.44 28.55
C ALA A 64 -18.16 -13.36 29.76
N ALA A 65 -16.89 -13.59 30.08
CA ALA A 65 -16.45 -14.36 31.24
C ALA A 65 -16.09 -13.46 32.44
N GLU A 66 -15.89 -12.17 32.22
CA GLU A 66 -15.65 -11.16 33.25
C GLU A 66 -16.94 -10.53 33.81
N ASP A 67 -18.06 -10.64 33.07
CA ASP A 67 -19.44 -10.32 33.48
C ASP A 67 -20.12 -11.51 34.20
#